data_AF-A0A7X7R9Q6-F1
#
_entry.id   AF-A0A7X7R9Q6-F1
#
_cell.length_a   1.000
_cell.length_b   1.000
_cell.length_c   1.000
_cell.angle_alpha   90.00
_cell.angle_beta   90.00
_cell.angle_gamma   90.00
#
_symmetry.space_group_name_H-M   'P 1'
#
loop_
_entity.id
_entity.type
_entity.pdbx_description
1 polymer ?
#
loop_
_entity_poly.entity_id
_entity_poly.type
_entity_poly.pdbx_seq_one_letter_code
_entity_poly.pdbx_strand_id
1 'polypeptide(L)'
;LHVEEMSTRAAAGVGGRGPRRDALTQFDECGIVVVSADAEIPALLAAHAWEEAFWRRRARLRATTRFLVFGHGSWDQLRAPFFGLCAKAVYRVVEPGWLALPAPEALADTDAWLAAQLRAGFAALSPRSLSPLPLLGIPGVTADSERAEYYRDPRQFRPAPRARGT
;
A
#
# COMPACT_ATOMS: atom_id res chain seq x y z
N LEU A 1 -5.36 22.49 19.22
CA LEU A 1 -4.30 23.50 19.44
C LEU A 1 -3.02 22.92 18.85
N HIS A 2 -2.76 23.17 17.57
CA HIS A 2 -2.01 24.34 17.06
C HIS A 2 -0.48 24.09 17.11
N VAL A 3 0.06 23.58 16.00
CA VAL A 3 1.30 24.03 15.33
C VAL A 3 2.66 23.99 16.07
N GLU A 4 2.78 23.70 17.36
CA GLU A 4 4.05 23.91 18.10
C GLU A 4 4.86 22.65 18.47
N GLU A 5 5.05 21.72 17.53
CA GLU A 5 6.07 20.67 17.70
C GLU A 5 6.92 20.39 16.46
N MET A 6 6.96 21.34 15.51
CA MET A 6 7.76 21.24 14.27
C MET A 6 9.09 22.03 14.30
N SER A 7 9.38 22.80 15.35
CA SER A 7 10.52 23.75 15.35
C SER A 7 11.80 23.28 16.05
N THR A 8 11.83 22.13 16.72
CA THR A 8 13.00 21.70 17.54
C THR A 8 13.91 20.64 16.92
N ARG A 9 13.79 20.32 15.62
CA ARG A 9 14.66 19.33 14.94
C ARG A 9 15.61 19.90 13.88
N ALA A 10 15.61 21.22 13.64
CA ALA A 10 16.49 21.86 12.68
C ALA A 10 17.93 22.11 13.18
N ALA A 11 18.22 21.93 14.47
CA ALA A 11 19.51 22.31 15.08
C ALA A 11 20.55 21.17 15.22
N ALA A 12 20.19 19.91 14.95
CA ALA A 12 21.13 18.79 15.07
C ALA A 12 21.63 18.36 13.68
N GLY A 13 22.58 19.13 13.14
CA GLY A 13 23.28 18.84 11.88
C GLY A 13 24.08 17.54 11.95
N VAL A 14 23.41 16.40 11.76
CA VAL A 14 24.04 15.10 11.51
C VAL A 14 23.63 14.66 10.11
N GLY A 15 24.52 14.95 9.17
CA GLY A 15 24.43 14.53 7.78
C GLY A 15 24.48 13.01 7.65
N GLY A 16 23.57 12.50 6.83
CA GLY A 16 23.45 11.08 6.50
C GLY A 16 22.05 10.74 6.02
N ARG A 17 21.69 11.16 4.80
CA ARG A 17 20.43 10.73 4.14
C ARG A 17 20.57 9.24 3.79
N GLY A 18 20.02 8.38 4.64
CA GLY A 18 20.04 6.92 4.45
C GLY A 18 18.78 6.43 3.73
N PRO A 19 18.86 5.38 2.89
CA PRO A 19 17.73 4.80 2.15
C PRO A 19 16.50 4.43 3.00
N ARG A 20 16.71 4.14 4.29
CA ARG A 20 15.65 3.83 5.26
C ARG A 20 14.79 5.05 5.59
N ARG A 21 15.38 6.25 5.70
CA ARG A 21 14.67 7.48 6.03
C ARG A 21 13.86 8.00 4.83
N ASP A 22 14.38 7.79 3.61
CA ASP A 22 13.69 8.11 2.37
C ASP A 22 12.49 7.17 2.13
N ALA A 23 12.64 5.86 2.37
CA ALA A 23 11.53 4.90 2.29
C ALA A 23 10.41 5.17 3.32
N LEU A 24 10.79 5.57 4.54
CA LEU A 24 9.85 5.99 5.58
C LEU A 24 9.09 7.26 5.21
N THR A 25 9.79 8.24 4.63
CA THR A 25 9.18 9.50 4.16
C THR A 25 8.25 9.24 2.97
N GLN A 26 8.66 8.40 2.01
CA GLN A 26 7.84 8.02 0.86
C GLN A 26 6.59 7.20 1.24
N PHE A 27 6.69 6.37 2.29
CA PHE A 27 5.54 5.64 2.84
C PHE A 27 4.58 6.56 3.61
N ASP A 28 5.09 7.61 4.26
CA ASP A 28 4.28 8.64 4.93
C ASP A 28 3.54 9.57 3.93
N GLU A 29 3.96 9.60 2.67
CA GLU A 29 3.31 10.41 1.62
C GLU A 29 2.23 9.65 0.81
N CYS A 30 2.38 8.33 0.62
CA CYS A 30 1.49 7.53 -0.25
C CYS A 30 1.47 6.02 0.08
N GLY A 31 1.64 5.64 1.34
CA GLY A 31 1.69 4.25 1.78
C GLY A 31 0.32 3.57 1.80
N ILE A 32 0.31 2.26 1.56
CA ILE A 32 -0.88 1.43 1.81
C ILE A 32 -0.46 0.09 2.39
N VAL A 33 -1.17 -0.37 3.41
CA VAL A 33 -1.06 -1.76 3.89
C VAL A 33 -2.25 -2.53 3.34
N VAL A 34 -1.96 -3.56 2.55
CA VAL A 34 -2.94 -4.51 2.07
C VAL A 34 -2.94 -5.69 3.02
N VAL A 35 -3.93 -5.74 3.89
CA VAL A 35 -4.11 -6.81 4.89
C VAL A 35 -5.06 -7.85 4.31
N SER A 36 -4.65 -9.11 4.23
CA SER A 36 -5.45 -10.18 3.66
C SER A 36 -5.47 -11.43 4.54
N ALA A 37 -6.64 -12.03 4.74
CA ALA A 37 -6.77 -13.38 5.31
C ALA A 37 -6.50 -14.50 4.30
N ASP A 38 -6.11 -14.12 3.09
CA ASP A 38 -5.88 -15.02 1.97
C ASP A 38 -4.56 -14.64 1.29
N ALA A 39 -3.57 -15.52 1.39
CA ALA A 39 -2.23 -15.26 0.88
C ALA A 39 -2.17 -15.18 -0.66
N GLU A 40 -3.15 -15.73 -1.38
CA GLU A 40 -3.16 -15.71 -2.84
C GLU A 40 -3.40 -14.30 -3.38
N ILE A 41 -4.25 -13.50 -2.74
CA ILE A 41 -4.57 -12.14 -3.19
C ILE A 41 -3.34 -11.22 -3.16
N PRO A 42 -2.59 -11.08 -2.05
CA PRO A 42 -1.34 -10.34 -2.03
C PRO A 42 -0.31 -10.85 -3.03
N ALA A 43 -0.22 -12.17 -3.25
CA ALA A 43 0.71 -12.74 -4.23
C ALA A 43 0.38 -12.29 -5.66
N LEU A 44 -0.90 -12.30 -6.05
CA LEU A 44 -1.36 -11.80 -7.34
C LEU A 44 -1.09 -10.30 -7.51
N LEU A 45 -1.35 -9.50 -6.47
CA LEU A 45 -1.09 -8.06 -6.49
C LEU A 45 0.42 -7.77 -6.60
N ALA A 46 1.25 -8.46 -5.83
CA ALA A 46 2.71 -8.35 -5.90
C ALA A 46 3.26 -8.76 -7.28
N ALA A 47 2.63 -9.72 -7.95
CA ALA A 47 2.96 -10.17 -9.29
C ALA A 47 2.39 -9.29 -10.42
N HIS A 48 1.69 -8.19 -10.09
CA HIS A 48 1.00 -7.31 -11.04
C HIS A 48 -0.07 -8.03 -11.87
N ALA A 49 -0.66 -9.11 -11.34
CA ALA A 49 -1.77 -9.84 -11.97
C ALA A 49 -3.09 -9.10 -11.76
N TRP A 50 -3.19 -7.86 -12.26
CA TRP A 50 -4.23 -6.89 -11.92
C TRP A 50 -5.65 -7.35 -12.27
N GLU A 51 -5.88 -7.81 -13.50
CA GLU A 51 -7.19 -8.36 -13.92
C GLU A 51 -7.55 -9.60 -13.08
N GLU A 52 -6.57 -10.44 -12.75
CA GLU A 52 -6.81 -11.64 -11.96
C GLU A 52 -7.25 -11.32 -10.52
N ALA A 53 -6.55 -10.38 -9.87
CA ALA A 53 -6.83 -9.98 -8.49
C ALA A 53 -8.10 -9.12 -8.37
N PHE A 54 -8.19 -8.03 -9.14
CA PHE A 54 -9.24 -7.02 -8.97
C PHE A 54 -10.55 -7.33 -9.70
N TRP A 55 -10.49 -8.14 -10.77
CA TRP A 55 -11.67 -8.51 -11.56
C TRP A 55 -12.07 -9.97 -11.33
N ARG A 56 -11.22 -10.94 -11.71
CA ARG A 56 -11.60 -12.36 -11.68
C ARG A 56 -11.82 -12.89 -10.27
N ARG A 57 -11.03 -12.44 -9.29
CA ARG A 57 -11.19 -12.77 -7.85
C ARG A 57 -11.86 -11.66 -7.04
N ARG A 58 -12.58 -10.73 -7.67
CA ARG A 58 -13.17 -9.54 -7.00
C ARG A 58 -13.96 -9.87 -5.73
N ALA A 59 -14.84 -10.86 -5.79
CA ALA A 59 -15.66 -11.27 -4.65
C ALA A 59 -14.79 -11.78 -3.49
N ARG A 60 -13.79 -12.62 -3.81
CA ARG A 60 -12.82 -13.16 -2.86
C ARG A 60 -11.97 -12.04 -2.24
N LEU A 61 -11.42 -11.15 -3.07
CA LEU A 61 -10.66 -9.97 -2.63
C LEU A 61 -11.49 -9.08 -1.69
N ARG A 62 -12.75 -8.79 -2.03
CA ARG A 62 -13.64 -7.99 -1.16
C ARG A 62 -13.91 -8.69 0.19
N ALA A 63 -14.06 -10.00 0.18
CA ALA A 63 -14.31 -10.78 1.39
C ALA A 63 -13.07 -10.85 2.29
N THR A 64 -11.89 -11.09 1.71
CA THR A 64 -10.69 -11.49 2.46
C THR A 64 -9.69 -10.37 2.68
N THR A 65 -9.79 -9.24 1.98
CA THR A 65 -8.77 -8.19 1.98
C THR A 65 -9.31 -6.85 2.48
N ARG A 66 -8.45 -6.10 3.18
CA ARG A 66 -8.66 -4.71 3.57
C ARG A 66 -7.49 -3.87 3.07
N PHE A 67 -7.81 -2.69 2.55
CA PHE A 67 -6.85 -1.71 2.03
C PHE A 67 -6.76 -0.55 3.02
N LEU A 68 -5.69 -0.49 3.79
CA LEU A 68 -5.49 0.53 4.81
C LEU A 68 -4.48 1.55 4.29
N VAL A 69 -4.95 2.74 3.94
CA VAL A 69 -4.08 3.82 3.44
C VAL A 69 -3.36 4.46 4.63
N PHE A 70 -2.04 4.59 4.52
CA PHE A 70 -1.17 5.26 5.49
C PHE A 70 -0.59 6.53 4.89
N GLY A 71 -0.36 7.53 5.73
CA GLY A 71 0.32 8.77 5.36
C GLY A 71 -0.49 10.04 5.60
N HIS A 72 0.18 11.07 6.09
CA HIS A 72 -0.40 12.39 6.33
C HIS A 72 -0.71 13.13 5.00
N GLY A 73 0.01 12.82 3.91
CA GLY A 73 -0.19 13.40 2.56
C GLY A 73 -1.17 12.65 1.65
N SER A 74 -1.52 11.42 1.99
CA SER A 74 -2.38 10.53 1.18
C SER A 74 -3.81 11.04 1.04
N TRP A 75 -4.29 11.83 2.00
CA TRP A 75 -5.65 12.40 1.97
C TRP A 75 -5.81 13.51 0.91
N ASP A 76 -4.78 14.30 0.63
CA ASP A 76 -4.86 15.37 -0.37
C ASP A 76 -4.76 14.86 -1.81
N GLN A 77 -3.99 13.79 -2.06
CA GLN A 77 -3.89 13.19 -3.39
C GLN A 77 -5.12 12.32 -3.73
N LEU A 78 -5.79 11.75 -2.72
CA LEU A 78 -7.08 11.06 -2.90
C LEU A 78 -8.27 12.01 -3.08
N ARG A 79 -8.13 13.30 -2.75
CA ARG A 79 -9.13 14.34 -3.06
C ARG A 79 -9.20 14.68 -4.55
N ALA A 80 -8.13 14.44 -5.30
CA ALA A 80 -8.06 14.65 -6.76
C ALA A 80 -7.25 13.53 -7.43
N PRO A 81 -7.78 12.30 -7.46
CA PRO A 81 -7.06 11.17 -8.01
C PRO A 81 -6.82 11.36 -9.51
N PHE A 82 -5.59 11.08 -9.95
CA PHE A 82 -5.20 11.17 -11.36
C PHE A 82 -4.83 9.80 -11.92
N PHE A 83 -4.88 9.69 -13.24
CA PHE A 83 -4.55 8.47 -13.96
C PHE A 83 -3.10 8.03 -13.68
N GLY A 84 -2.89 6.76 -13.32
CA GLY A 84 -1.59 6.23 -12.92
C GLY A 84 -1.22 6.45 -11.44
N LEU A 85 -2.15 6.89 -10.59
CA LEU A 85 -1.91 6.98 -9.15
C LEU A 85 -1.64 5.59 -8.54
N CYS A 86 -0.42 5.40 -8.05
CA CYS A 86 0.04 4.18 -7.41
C CYS A 86 0.49 4.45 -5.98
N ALA A 87 -0.03 3.68 -5.03
CA ALA A 87 0.49 3.66 -3.66
C ALA A 87 1.68 2.72 -3.53
N LYS A 88 2.47 2.92 -2.50
CA LYS A 88 3.52 1.98 -2.07
C LYS A 88 2.90 0.95 -1.14
N ALA A 89 2.61 -0.24 -1.69
CA ALA A 89 1.95 -1.29 -0.95
C ALA A 89 2.92 -2.14 -0.12
N VAL A 90 2.50 -2.38 1.12
CA VAL A 90 3.03 -3.40 2.01
C VAL A 90 1.94 -4.46 2.17
N TYR A 91 2.30 -5.72 1.97
CA TYR A 91 1.37 -6.84 2.09
C TYR A 91 1.51 -7.50 3.46
N ARG A 92 0.37 -7.69 4.14
CA ARG A 92 0.28 -8.38 5.43
C ARG A 92 -0.73 -9.51 5.32
N VAL A 93 -0.29 -10.75 5.59
CA VAL A 93 -1.20 -11.90 5.71
C VAL A 93 -1.58 -12.05 7.18
N VAL A 94 -2.87 -12.26 7.45
CA VAL A 94 -3.44 -12.41 8.80
C VAL A 94 -4.33 -13.65 8.85
N GLU A 95 -4.69 -14.10 10.05
CA GLU A 95 -5.71 -15.12 10.22
C GLU A 95 -7.12 -14.57 9.92
N PRO A 96 -8.08 -15.40 9.47
CA PRO A 96 -9.44 -14.97 9.14
C PRO A 96 -10.17 -14.20 10.26
N GLY A 97 -9.89 -14.54 11.52
CA GLY A 97 -10.48 -13.85 12.68
C GLY A 97 -10.15 -12.36 12.74
N TRP A 98 -9.05 -11.92 12.12
CA TRP A 98 -8.69 -10.51 12.05
C TRP A 98 -9.74 -9.67 11.30
N LEU A 99 -10.40 -10.24 10.27
CA LEU A 99 -11.42 -9.53 9.49
C LEU A 99 -12.70 -9.24 10.27
N ALA A 100 -12.89 -9.93 11.40
CA ALA A 100 -14.02 -9.74 12.31
C ALA A 100 -13.72 -8.73 13.43
N LEU A 101 -12.47 -8.27 13.56
CA LEU A 101 -12.11 -7.26 14.55
C LEU A 101 -12.82 -5.93 14.27
N PRO A 102 -13.20 -5.17 15.31
CA PRO A 102 -13.63 -3.79 15.15
C PRO A 102 -12.56 -2.97 14.42
N ALA A 103 -12.98 -2.03 13.57
CA ALA A 103 -12.06 -1.24 12.75
C ALA A 103 -10.94 -0.53 13.55
N PRO A 104 -11.19 0.04 14.76
CA PRO A 104 -10.13 0.63 15.57
C PRO A 104 -9.09 -0.38 16.05
N GLU A 105 -9.52 -1.60 16.39
CA GLU A 105 -8.63 -2.67 16.88
C GLU A 105 -7.78 -3.23 15.74
N ALA A 106 -8.40 -3.50 14.59
CA ALA A 106 -7.70 -3.89 13.36
C ALA A 106 -6.64 -2.86 12.94
N LEU A 107 -6.97 -1.57 13.07
CA LEU A 107 -6.05 -0.48 12.77
C LEU A 107 -4.88 -0.46 13.77
N ALA A 108 -5.16 -0.49 15.08
CA ALA A 108 -4.13 -0.47 16.11
C ALA A 108 -3.17 -1.66 16.02
N ASP A 109 -3.71 -2.86 15.77
CA ASP A 109 -2.90 -4.06 15.55
C ASP A 109 -2.04 -3.95 14.28
N THR A 110 -2.58 -3.40 13.19
CA THR A 110 -1.79 -3.17 11.96
C THR A 110 -0.70 -2.13 12.15
N ASP A 111 -0.98 -1.06 12.89
CA ASP A 111 0.02 -0.04 13.23
C ASP A 111 1.15 -0.63 14.08
N ALA A 112 0.81 -1.41 15.11
CA ALA A 112 1.80 -2.10 15.94
C ALA A 112 2.66 -3.07 15.11
N TRP A 113 2.04 -3.85 14.23
CA TRP A 113 2.73 -4.73 13.29
C TRP A 113 3.69 -3.94 12.39
N LEU A 114 3.21 -2.86 11.79
CA LEU A 114 4.01 -2.01 10.90
C LEU A 114 5.20 -1.42 11.68
N ALA A 115 4.97 -0.85 12.86
CA ALA A 115 6.01 -0.30 13.72
C ALA A 115 7.09 -1.34 14.09
N ALA A 116 6.69 -2.60 14.33
CA ALA A 116 7.64 -3.68 14.55
C ALA A 116 8.50 -3.97 13.29
N GLN A 117 7.90 -3.97 12.10
CA GLN A 117 8.64 -4.13 10.83
C GLN A 117 9.62 -2.97 10.60
N LEU A 118 9.22 -1.73 10.92
CA LEU A 118 10.09 -0.54 10.87
C LEU A 118 11.31 -0.72 11.80
N ARG A 119 11.08 -1.12 13.06
CA ARG A 119 12.13 -1.30 14.08
C ARG A 119 13.09 -2.45 13.76
N ALA A 120 12.60 -3.53 13.16
CA ALA A 120 13.43 -4.66 12.70
C ALA A 120 14.35 -4.30 11.51
N GLY A 121 14.37 -3.04 11.09
CA GLY A 121 15.39 -2.52 10.19
C GLY A 121 15.08 -2.69 8.71
N PHE A 122 13.79 -2.82 8.33
CA PHE A 122 13.34 -2.73 6.94
C PHE A 122 14.12 -3.60 5.93
N ALA A 123 14.84 -4.64 6.36
CA ALA A 123 15.54 -5.56 5.47
C ALA A 123 14.53 -6.39 4.65
N ALA A 124 13.31 -6.54 5.16
CA ALA A 124 12.15 -7.05 4.45
C ALA A 124 11.46 -6.00 3.55
N LEU A 125 11.79 -4.71 3.69
CA LEU A 125 11.18 -3.57 3.01
C LEU A 125 12.22 -2.71 2.25
N SER A 126 12.96 -3.31 1.32
CA SER A 126 13.72 -2.56 0.32
C SER A 126 12.75 -1.80 -0.62
N PRO A 127 13.20 -0.85 -1.46
CA PRO A 127 12.35 -0.30 -2.53
C PRO A 127 11.71 -1.36 -3.44
N ARG A 128 12.23 -2.60 -3.44
CA ARG A 128 11.65 -3.77 -4.15
C ARG A 128 10.47 -4.40 -3.41
N SER A 129 10.36 -4.17 -2.11
CA SER A 129 9.29 -4.71 -1.26
C SER A 129 8.06 -3.79 -1.22
N LEU A 130 8.23 -2.52 -1.60
CA LEU A 130 7.14 -1.60 -1.85
C LEU A 130 6.64 -1.83 -3.28
N SER A 131 5.66 -2.72 -3.41
CA SER A 131 5.04 -2.99 -4.70
C SER A 131 4.15 -1.80 -5.11
N PRO A 132 4.24 -1.31 -6.35
CA PRO A 132 3.32 -0.29 -6.82
C PRO A 132 1.91 -0.89 -6.91
N LEU A 133 0.95 -0.31 -6.17
CA LEU A 133 -0.45 -0.71 -6.22
C LEU A 133 -1.29 0.39 -6.90
N PRO A 134 -1.90 0.13 -8.07
CA PRO A 134 -2.76 1.10 -8.73
C PRO A 134 -4.05 1.30 -7.92
N LEU A 135 -4.17 2.45 -7.25
CA LEU A 135 -5.29 2.71 -6.32
C LEU A 135 -6.64 2.72 -7.03
N LEU A 136 -6.68 3.23 -8.27
CA LEU A 136 -7.89 3.23 -9.09
C LEU A 136 -8.30 1.83 -9.58
N GLY A 137 -7.48 0.80 -9.34
CA GLY A 137 -7.86 -0.59 -9.59
C GLY A 137 -8.69 -1.20 -8.46
N ILE A 138 -8.62 -0.63 -7.25
CA ILE A 138 -9.30 -1.17 -6.08
C ILE A 138 -10.81 -1.07 -6.31
N PRO A 139 -11.54 -2.20 -6.15
CA PRO A 139 -12.99 -2.25 -6.32
C PRO A 139 -13.72 -1.14 -5.56
N GLY A 140 -14.51 -0.33 -6.26
CA GLY A 140 -15.33 0.73 -5.67
C GLY A 140 -14.66 2.10 -5.53
N VAL A 141 -13.39 2.26 -5.94
CA VAL A 141 -12.71 3.56 -5.93
C VAL A 141 -13.11 4.44 -7.11
N THR A 142 -13.31 3.86 -8.30
CA THR A 142 -13.80 4.55 -9.50
C THR A 142 -14.87 3.72 -10.21
N ALA A 143 -15.78 4.37 -10.92
CA ALA A 143 -16.81 3.71 -11.72
C ALA A 143 -16.23 2.79 -12.80
N ASP A 144 -15.07 3.16 -13.38
CA ASP A 144 -14.41 2.36 -14.40
C ASP A 144 -13.94 0.98 -13.87
N SER A 145 -13.71 0.85 -12.56
CA SER A 145 -13.33 -0.41 -11.90
C SER A 145 -14.42 -1.47 -11.92
N GLU A 146 -15.64 -1.13 -12.39
CA GLU A 146 -16.74 -2.07 -12.59
C GLU A 146 -16.77 -2.68 -14.00
N ARG A 147 -15.78 -2.37 -14.85
CA ARG A 147 -15.66 -2.91 -16.22
C ARG A 147 -14.43 -3.81 -16.34
N ALA A 148 -14.59 -4.98 -16.96
CA ALA A 148 -13.49 -5.93 -17.15
C ALA A 148 -12.36 -5.33 -17.99
N GLU A 149 -12.69 -4.62 -19.07
CA GLU A 149 -11.74 -4.03 -20.01
C GLU A 149 -10.86 -2.94 -19.38
N TYR A 150 -11.30 -2.30 -18.29
CA TYR A 150 -10.53 -1.28 -17.60
C TYR A 150 -9.19 -1.85 -17.09
N TYR A 151 -9.20 -3.07 -16.57
CA TYR A 151 -8.01 -3.76 -16.06
C TYR A 151 -7.01 -4.18 -17.14
N ARG A 152 -7.37 -4.03 -18.43
CA ARG A 152 -6.50 -4.32 -19.58
C ARG A 152 -5.79 -3.08 -20.11
N ASP A 153 -6.04 -1.88 -19.56
CA ASP A 153 -5.34 -0.67 -19.97
C ASP A 153 -3.91 -0.65 -19.40
N PRO A 154 -2.87 -0.85 -20.22
CA PRO A 154 -1.49 -0.93 -19.74
C PRO A 154 -0.94 0.43 -19.26
N ARG A 155 -1.62 1.53 -19.58
CA ARG A 155 -1.24 2.87 -19.10
C ARG A 155 -1.57 3.02 -17.61
N GLN A 156 -2.65 2.37 -17.15
CA GLN A 156 -3.09 2.31 -15.75
C GLN A 156 -2.50 1.10 -15.02
N PHE A 157 -2.55 -0.07 -15.66
CA PHE A 157 -2.22 -1.39 -15.09
C PHE A 157 -0.95 -1.93 -15.72
N ARG A 158 0.18 -1.34 -15.34
CA ARG A 158 1.49 -1.72 -15.90
C ARG A 158 1.86 -3.15 -15.48
N PRO A 159 2.31 -4.01 -16.40
CA PRO A 159 2.78 -5.35 -16.06
C PRO A 159 4.03 -5.26 -15.17
N ALA A 160 4.34 -6.35 -14.47
CA ALA A 160 5.58 -6.44 -13.72
C ALA A 160 6.77 -6.21 -14.66
N PRO A 161 7.81 -5.46 -14.25
CA PRO A 161 9.03 -5.33 -15.04
C PRO A 161 9.55 -6.74 -15.36
N ARG A 162 9.81 -7.04 -16.63
CA ARG A 162 10.42 -8.31 -17.02
C ARG A 162 11.71 -8.45 -16.21
N ALA A 163 11.86 -9.53 -15.45
CA ALA A 163 13.13 -9.86 -14.85
C ALA A 163 14.15 -9.87 -15.99
N ARG A 164 15.16 -9.01 -15.91
CA ARG A 164 16.27 -9.05 -16.87
C ARG A 164 16.84 -10.46 -16.77
N GLY A 165 16.62 -11.26 -17.81
CA GLY A 165 17.16 -12.61 -17.91
C GLY A 165 18.67 -12.52 -17.75
N THR A 166 19.17 -13.21 -16.73
CA THR A 166 20.59 -13.57 -16.61
C THR A 166 20.90 -14.70 -17.58
#